data_AF-A0A0C3D874-F1
#
_entry.id   AF-A0A0C3D874-F1
#
_cell.length_a   1.000
_cell.length_b   1.000
_cell.length_c   1.000
_cell.angle_alpha   90.00
_cell.angle_beta   90.00
_cell.angle_gamma   90.00
#
_symmetry.space_group_name_H-M   'P 1'
#
loop_
_entity.id
_entity.type
_entity.pdbx_description
1 polymer ?
#
loop_
_entity_poly.entity_id
_entity_poly.type
_entity_poly.pdbx_seq_one_letter_code
_entity_poly.pdbx_strand_id
1 'polypeptide(L)'
;THKIPSNTLLAPYTATIRPSSAYIADPLNGYAHLGMGKPQVRLVGGGWCVGVDARELGAARWARCGCWPNAVVRPVICRGARRRKKKGEGGGGHGIGKGKRHCEGYETTLSFALFALRDLRADEEIVLGWEWDDGHAVHMLPALM
;
A
#
# COMPACT_ATOMS: atom_id res chain seq x y z
N THR A 1 1.53 -22.00 11.03
CA THR A 1 2.45 -23.16 11.10
C THR A 1 3.88 -22.88 11.62
N HIS A 2 4.17 -21.79 12.35
CA HIS A 2 5.32 -21.67 13.30
C HIS A 2 5.18 -20.34 14.07
N LYS A 3 5.96 -20.13 15.15
CA LYS A 3 6.01 -18.85 15.86
C LYS A 3 6.73 -17.81 15.00
N ILE A 4 6.19 -16.59 14.92
CA ILE A 4 6.77 -15.49 14.13
C ILE A 4 7.22 -14.39 15.08
N PRO A 5 8.50 -13.97 15.06
CA PRO A 5 8.98 -12.86 15.88
C PRO A 5 8.37 -11.50 15.47
N SER A 6 8.33 -10.57 16.41
CA SER A 6 7.99 -9.17 16.15
C SER A 6 8.83 -8.54 15.03
N ASN A 7 8.28 -7.53 14.35
CA ASN A 7 8.89 -6.80 13.23
C ASN A 7 9.29 -7.65 12.02
N THR A 8 8.87 -8.91 11.97
CA THR A 8 9.12 -9.80 10.83
C THR A 8 8.15 -9.48 9.69
N LEU A 9 8.65 -9.53 8.45
CA LEU A 9 7.82 -9.41 7.24
C LEU A 9 6.94 -10.66 7.11
N LEU A 10 5.62 -10.46 7.13
CA LEU A 10 4.62 -11.52 7.05
C LEU A 10 4.29 -11.85 5.59
N ALA A 11 3.95 -10.83 4.81
CA ALA A 11 3.56 -10.99 3.42
C ALA A 11 3.66 -9.66 2.66
N PRO A 12 3.94 -9.69 1.34
CA PRO A 12 3.74 -8.53 0.47
C PRO A 12 2.26 -8.11 0.47
N TYR A 13 2.03 -6.81 0.56
CA TYR A 13 0.68 -6.22 0.45
C TYR A 13 0.51 -5.67 -0.97
N THR A 14 0.17 -6.58 -1.90
CA THR A 14 -0.02 -6.25 -3.30
C THR A 14 -1.25 -5.35 -3.48
N ALA A 15 -1.04 -4.14 -3.96
CA ALA A 15 -2.08 -3.16 -4.15
C ALA A 15 -1.70 -2.16 -5.24
N THR A 16 -2.73 -1.55 -5.83
CA THR A 16 -2.58 -0.40 -6.71
C THR A 16 -2.46 0.86 -5.86
N ILE A 17 -1.34 1.56 -6.00
CA ILE A 17 -1.07 2.82 -5.30
C ILE A 17 -1.70 3.95 -6.10
N ARG A 18 -2.60 4.72 -5.49
CA ARG A 18 -3.24 5.90 -6.09
C ARG A 18 -3.18 7.07 -5.10
N PRO A 19 -3.29 8.33 -5.56
CA PRO A 19 -3.50 9.45 -4.65
C PRO A 19 -4.82 9.28 -3.87
N SER A 20 -4.83 9.55 -2.56
CA SER A 20 -6.05 9.47 -1.73
C SER A 20 -7.16 10.36 -2.27
N SER A 21 -6.81 11.57 -2.73
CA SER A 21 -7.77 12.53 -3.32
C SER A 21 -8.48 11.96 -4.55
N ALA A 22 -7.77 11.22 -5.40
CA ALA A 22 -8.35 10.57 -6.58
C ALA A 22 -9.31 9.43 -6.19
N TYR A 23 -9.04 8.72 -5.09
CA TYR A 23 -9.97 7.71 -4.57
C TYR A 23 -11.25 8.35 -4.01
N ILE A 24 -11.09 9.41 -3.21
CA ILE A 24 -12.18 10.14 -2.55
C ILE A 24 -13.10 10.82 -3.56
N ALA A 25 -12.53 11.43 -4.60
CA ALA A 25 -13.28 12.18 -5.62
C ALA A 25 -14.09 11.27 -6.57
N ASP A 26 -13.76 9.98 -6.64
CA ASP A 26 -14.42 9.04 -7.55
C ASP A 26 -15.77 8.58 -6.97
N PRO A 27 -16.90 8.95 -7.60
CA PRO A 27 -18.24 8.64 -7.08
C PRO A 27 -18.53 7.14 -7.02
N LEU A 28 -17.85 6.32 -7.83
CA LEU A 28 -18.01 4.87 -7.82
C LEU A 28 -17.47 4.23 -6.54
N ASN A 29 -16.60 4.92 -5.81
CA ASN A 29 -16.12 4.44 -4.51
C ASN A 29 -17.14 4.68 -3.39
N GLY A 30 -18.15 5.53 -3.60
CA GLY A 30 -19.21 5.80 -2.61
C GLY A 30 -18.70 6.48 -1.34
N TYR A 31 -17.46 6.99 -1.36
CA TYR A 31 -16.78 7.55 -0.19
C TYR A 31 -17.57 8.69 0.44
N ALA A 32 -18.14 9.58 -0.39
CA ALA A 32 -18.97 10.70 0.06
C ALA A 32 -20.19 10.27 0.91
N HIS A 33 -20.74 9.08 0.69
CA HIS A 33 -21.88 8.57 1.45
C HIS A 33 -21.48 7.69 2.64
N LEU A 34 -20.37 6.95 2.52
CA LEU A 34 -19.93 5.98 3.52
C LEU A 34 -18.96 6.56 4.56
N GLY A 35 -18.26 7.65 4.23
CA GLY A 35 -17.21 8.23 5.07
C GLY A 35 -16.00 7.32 5.27
N MET A 36 -15.89 6.22 4.52
CA MET A 36 -14.81 5.25 4.64
C MET A 36 -14.44 4.64 3.30
N GLY A 37 -13.21 4.16 3.19
CA GLY A 37 -12.77 3.35 2.05
C GLY A 37 -13.57 2.04 1.96
N LYS A 38 -13.77 1.57 0.73
CA LYS A 38 -14.33 0.23 0.50
C LYS A 38 -13.44 -0.84 1.15
N PRO A 39 -13.98 -2.02 1.47
CA PRO A 39 -13.18 -3.15 1.94
C PRO A 39 -11.95 -3.36 1.05
N GLN A 40 -10.80 -3.65 1.68
CA GLN A 40 -9.50 -3.86 1.02
C GLN A 40 -8.85 -2.59 0.44
N VAL A 41 -9.43 -1.41 0.65
CA VAL A 41 -8.78 -0.12 0.38
C VAL A 41 -8.36 0.51 1.70
N ARG A 42 -7.13 1.03 1.75
CA ARG A 42 -6.64 1.84 2.88
C ARG A 42 -6.23 3.21 2.39
N LEU A 43 -6.68 4.24 3.08
CA LEU A 43 -6.21 5.61 2.89
C LEU A 43 -5.13 5.85 3.94
N VAL A 44 -3.87 5.97 3.51
CA VAL A 44 -2.73 6.19 4.40
C VAL A 44 -2.61 7.69 4.67
N GLY A 45 -3.02 8.07 5.87
CA GLY A 45 -3.00 9.45 6.38
C GLY A 45 -1.61 9.97 6.76
N GLY A 46 -1.56 11.11 7.45
CA GLY A 46 -0.32 11.66 8.03
C GLY A 46 0.64 12.30 7.02
N GLY A 47 0.11 12.95 5.98
CA GLY A 47 0.89 13.70 4.99
C GLY A 47 1.35 12.90 3.77
N TRP A 48 1.10 11.58 3.73
CA TRP A 48 1.41 10.74 2.57
C TRP A 48 0.38 10.90 1.45
N CYS A 49 -0.89 11.15 1.78
CA CYS A 49 -1.98 11.34 0.82
C CYS A 49 -2.07 10.21 -0.23
N VAL A 50 -1.81 8.96 0.18
CA VAL A 50 -1.80 7.77 -0.68
C VAL A 50 -2.91 6.80 -0.29
N GLY A 51 -3.68 6.40 -1.30
CA GLY A 51 -4.60 5.28 -1.25
C GLY A 51 -3.93 3.99 -1.73
N VAL A 52 -4.04 2.93 -0.93
CA VAL A 52 -3.57 1.58 -1.20
C VAL A 52 -4.78 0.71 -1.49
N ASP A 53 -5.01 0.41 -2.77
CA ASP A 53 -6.17 -0.33 -3.26
C ASP A 53 -5.81 -1.79 -3.56
N ALA A 54 -6.18 -2.70 -2.66
CA ALA A 54 -5.90 -4.13 -2.78
C ALA A 54 -7.09 -4.95 -3.29
N ARG A 55 -8.13 -4.33 -3.86
CA ARG A 55 -9.37 -5.02 -4.26
C ARG A 55 -9.16 -6.12 -5.28
N GLU A 56 -8.23 -5.91 -6.21
CA GLU A 56 -8.02 -6.82 -7.34
C GLU A 56 -7.14 -8.02 -6.97
N LEU A 57 -6.07 -7.82 -6.21
CA LEU A 57 -4.98 -8.80 -6.05
C LEU A 57 -4.48 -8.93 -4.60
N GLY A 58 -3.78 -10.02 -4.31
CA GLY A 58 -3.04 -10.22 -3.05
C GLY A 58 -3.83 -10.89 -1.92
N ALA A 59 -3.27 -11.93 -1.32
CA ALA A 59 -3.89 -12.63 -0.18
C ALA A 59 -3.85 -11.79 1.11
N ALA A 60 -2.84 -10.93 1.26
CA ALA A 60 -2.66 -10.06 2.43
C ALA A 60 -3.83 -9.08 2.65
N ARG A 61 -4.65 -8.82 1.62
CA ARG A 61 -5.86 -7.97 1.72
C ARG A 61 -6.93 -8.54 2.66
N TRP A 62 -6.88 -9.84 2.93
CA TRP A 62 -7.86 -10.53 3.78
C TRP A 62 -7.54 -10.47 5.27
N ALA A 63 -6.39 -9.87 5.64
CA ALA A 63 -6.11 -9.56 7.04
C ALA A 63 -7.22 -8.64 7.59
N ARG A 64 -7.86 -9.06 8.68
CA ARG A 64 -8.99 -8.36 9.28
C ARG A 64 -8.54 -7.10 10.01
N CYS A 65 -9.47 -6.19 10.26
CA CYS A 65 -9.24 -5.04 11.12
C CYS A 65 -9.88 -5.29 12.50
N GLY A 66 -9.24 -4.82 13.57
CA GLY A 66 -9.72 -5.02 14.93
C GLY A 66 -9.07 -4.07 15.94
N CYS A 67 -9.60 -4.06 17.16
CA CYS A 67 -9.13 -3.20 18.25
C CYS A 67 -7.85 -3.71 18.93
N TRP A 68 -7.43 -4.94 18.61
CA TRP A 68 -6.22 -5.58 19.16
C TRP A 68 -5.27 -5.96 18.03
N PRO A 69 -4.68 -4.97 17.32
CA PRO A 69 -3.85 -5.24 16.16
C PRO A 69 -2.57 -5.99 16.55
N ASN A 70 -2.20 -6.97 15.73
CA ASN A 70 -0.94 -7.72 15.86
C ASN A 70 -0.05 -7.59 14.60
N ALA A 71 -0.54 -6.91 13.57
CA ALA A 71 0.20 -6.60 12.36
C ALA A 71 -0.09 -5.18 11.85
N VAL A 72 0.78 -4.69 10.96
CA VAL A 72 0.68 -3.35 10.35
C VAL A 72 1.11 -3.39 8.89
N VAL A 73 0.45 -2.60 8.04
CA VAL A 73 0.88 -2.35 6.66
C VAL A 73 1.89 -1.22 6.66
N ARG A 74 3.09 -1.44 6.12
CA ARG A 74 4.15 -0.43 6.04
C ARG A 74 4.66 -0.25 4.60
N PRO A 75 5.07 0.97 4.22
CA PRO A 75 5.78 1.18 2.96
C PRO A 75 7.14 0.48 2.99
N VAL A 76 7.51 -0.12 1.87
CA VAL A 76 8.80 -0.78 1.64
C VAL A 76 9.40 -0.23 0.36
N ILE A 77 10.61 0.29 0.46
CA ILE A 77 11.36 0.80 -0.69
C ILE A 77 12.12 -0.36 -1.31
N CYS A 78 11.67 -0.81 -2.48
CA CYS A 78 12.37 -1.82 -3.26
C CYS A 78 13.41 -1.14 -4.15
N ARG A 79 14.68 -1.52 -4.01
CA ARG A 79 15.71 -1.13 -5.00
C ARG A 79 15.50 -1.95 -6.26
N GLY A 80 15.27 -1.28 -7.39
CA GLY A 80 15.04 -1.93 -8.68
C GLY A 80 16.22 -2.83 -9.07
N ALA A 81 15.94 -4.12 -9.25
CA ALA A 81 16.86 -5.00 -9.95
C ALA A 81 16.88 -4.58 -11.43
N ARG A 82 18.08 -4.40 -12.01
CA ARG A 82 18.24 -4.13 -13.45
C ARG A 82 17.41 -5.12 -14.25
N ARG A 83 16.35 -4.64 -14.89
CA ARG A 83 15.52 -5.44 -15.80
C ARG A 83 16.45 -5.97 -16.89
N ARG A 84 16.86 -7.23 -16.79
CA ARG A 84 17.73 -7.89 -17.78
C ARG A 84 16.93 -7.93 -19.08
N LYS A 85 17.23 -7.00 -19.99
CA LYS A 85 16.60 -6.88 -21.30
C LYS A 85 16.70 -8.26 -21.96
N LYS A 86 15.57 -8.94 -22.11
CA LYS A 86 15.50 -10.18 -22.90
C LYS A 86 15.93 -9.75 -24.31
N LYS A 87 17.06 -10.28 -24.80
CA LYS A 87 17.59 -9.99 -26.14
C LYS A 87 16.60 -10.61 -27.14
N GLY A 88 15.55 -9.87 -27.48
CA GLY A 88 14.69 -10.17 -28.61
C GLY A 88 15.39 -9.69 -29.87
N GLU A 89 15.62 -10.60 -30.79
CA GLU A 89 16.10 -10.31 -32.14
C GLU A 89 15.07 -9.48 -32.93
N GLY A 90 15.56 -8.53 -33.72
CA GLY A 90 14.88 -8.01 -34.91
C GLY A 90 14.09 -6.71 -34.76
N GLY A 91 14.50 -5.70 -35.55
CA GLY A 91 13.62 -4.58 -35.95
C GLY A 91 14.22 -3.19 -35.76
N GLY A 92 14.89 -2.68 -36.80
CA GLY A 92 15.45 -1.33 -36.84
C GLY A 92 14.37 -0.24 -36.90
N GLY A 93 14.68 0.92 -36.31
CA GLY A 93 13.89 2.13 -36.42
C GLY A 93 14.67 3.33 -35.88
N HIS A 94 15.15 4.18 -36.78
CA HIS A 94 15.78 5.46 -36.48
C HIS A 94 14.74 6.43 -35.89
N GLY A 95 15.08 7.09 -34.79
CA GLY A 95 14.32 8.20 -34.21
C GLY A 95 15.26 9.19 -33.54
N ILE A 96 15.39 10.36 -34.15
CA ILE A 96 16.29 11.44 -33.77
C ILE A 96 15.71 12.21 -32.56
N GLY A 97 16.52 12.31 -31.49
CA GLY A 97 16.68 13.51 -30.66
C GLY A 97 15.53 13.97 -29.75
N LYS A 98 15.76 13.89 -28.43
CA LYS A 98 15.89 15.09 -27.57
C LYS A 98 16.43 14.69 -26.20
N GLY A 99 17.51 15.35 -25.80
CA GLY A 99 18.25 15.05 -24.59
C GLY A 99 17.40 15.17 -23.33
N LYS A 100 17.42 14.12 -22.51
CA LYS A 100 17.29 14.24 -21.06
C LYS A 100 18.61 13.76 -20.48
N ARG A 101 19.37 14.68 -19.89
CA ARG A 101 20.33 14.31 -18.86
C ARG A 101 19.50 13.67 -17.74
N HIS A 102 19.64 12.38 -17.51
CA HIS A 102 19.23 11.81 -16.25
C HIS A 102 20.23 10.73 -15.85
N CYS A 103 20.88 11.01 -14.73
CA CYS A 103 21.68 10.13 -13.89
C CYS A 103 21.20 8.66 -13.96
N GLU A 104 22.15 7.72 -13.91
CA GLU A 104 21.87 6.29 -13.68
C GLU A 104 21.10 6.12 -12.36
N GLY A 105 19.78 6.27 -12.46
CA GLY A 105 18.85 6.14 -11.36
C GLY A 105 18.59 4.67 -11.12
N TYR A 106 18.95 4.18 -9.94
CA TYR A 106 18.31 3.01 -9.38
C TYR A 106 16.80 3.34 -9.30
N GLU A 107 15.95 2.66 -10.07
CA GLU A 107 14.50 2.85 -9.92
C GLU A 107 14.11 2.26 -8.56
N THR A 108 13.91 3.11 -7.55
CA THR A 108 13.25 2.68 -6.32
C THR A 108 11.76 2.60 -6.56
N THR A 109 11.20 1.41 -6.41
CA THR A 109 9.75 1.22 -6.46
C THR A 109 9.21 1.23 -5.02
N LEU A 110 8.21 2.07 -4.75
CA LEU A 110 7.44 2.03 -3.52
C LEU A 110 6.49 0.84 -3.56
N SER A 111 6.52 0.00 -2.53
CA SER A 111 5.59 -1.11 -2.33
C SER A 111 5.09 -1.10 -0.89
N PHE A 112 4.13 -1.97 -0.56
CA PHE A 112 3.64 -2.14 0.80
C PHE A 112 3.76 -3.60 1.24
N ALA A 113 3.97 -3.82 2.54
CA ALA A 113 4.02 -5.15 3.12
C ALA A 113 3.43 -5.19 4.53
N LEU A 114 2.99 -6.37 4.94
CA LEU A 114 2.55 -6.68 6.30
C LEU A 114 3.74 -7.03 7.18
N PHE A 115 3.78 -6.42 8.36
CA PHE A 115 4.78 -6.70 9.39
C PHE A 115 4.10 -7.07 10.71
N ALA A 116 4.71 -7.98 11.46
CA ALA A 116 4.28 -8.31 12.81
C ALA A 116 4.59 -7.16 13.77
N LEU A 117 3.64 -6.79 14.63
CA LEU A 117 3.85 -5.79 15.69
C LEU A 117 4.42 -6.42 16.97
N ARG A 118 4.14 -7.70 17.19
CA ARG A 118 4.60 -8.51 18.32
C ARG A 118 4.84 -9.93 17.87
N ASP A 119 5.35 -10.76 18.78
CA ASP A 119 5.47 -12.19 18.52
C ASP A 119 4.07 -12.81 18.30
N LEU A 120 3.94 -13.58 17.23
CA LEU A 120 2.72 -14.27 16.83
C LEU A 120 2.84 -15.76 17.09
N ARG A 121 1.76 -16.33 17.62
CA ARG A 121 1.64 -17.79 17.83
C ARG A 121 1.36 -18.47 16.50
N ALA A 122 1.62 -19.78 16.44
CA ALA A 122 1.17 -20.56 15.30
C ALA A 122 -0.35 -20.45 15.17
N ASP A 123 -0.80 -20.19 13.95
CA ASP A 123 -2.20 -20.18 13.55
C ASP A 123 -3.02 -19.04 14.19
N GLU A 124 -2.33 -18.07 14.79
CA GLU A 124 -2.93 -16.81 15.21
C GLU A 124 -3.37 -16.00 13.98
N GLU A 125 -4.59 -15.48 14.00
CA GLU A 125 -5.12 -14.64 12.93
C GLU A 125 -4.35 -13.32 12.83
N ILE A 126 -4.05 -12.88 11.61
CA ILE A 126 -3.42 -11.58 11.35
C ILE A 126 -4.51 -10.50 11.40
N VAL A 127 -4.37 -9.59 12.37
CA VAL A 127 -5.30 -8.49 12.64
C VAL A 127 -4.57 -7.15 12.56
N LEU A 128 -5.10 -6.26 11.74
CA LEU A 128 -4.63 -4.91 11.50
C LEU A 128 -5.42 -3.91 12.34
N GLY A 129 -4.84 -2.73 12.53
CA GLY A 129 -5.54 -1.62 13.17
C GLY A 129 -6.72 -1.16 12.31
N TRP A 130 -7.74 -0.62 12.97
CA TRP A 130 -8.73 0.20 12.26
C TRP A 130 -8.04 1.46 11.75
N GLU A 131 -8.12 1.68 10.45
CA GLU A 131 -7.67 2.92 9.83
C GLU A 131 -8.91 3.81 9.64
N TRP A 132 -8.88 5.00 10.24
CA TRP A 132 -9.85 6.05 9.98
C TRP A 132 -9.21 7.06 9.04
N ASP A 133 -9.91 7.43 7.97
CA ASP A 133 -9.44 8.53 7.12
C ASP A 133 -9.27 9.81 7.94
N ASP A 134 -8.21 10.57 7.72
CA ASP A 134 -7.88 11.81 8.45
C ASP A 134 -9.01 12.87 8.35
N GLY A 135 -9.82 12.84 7.29
CA GLY A 135 -10.98 13.72 7.12
C GLY A 135 -12.28 13.21 7.79
N HIS A 136 -12.25 12.04 8.43
CA HIS A 136 -13.42 11.50 9.11
C HIS A 136 -13.74 12.30 10.38
N ALA A 137 -15.03 12.49 10.65
CA ALA A 137 -15.51 13.32 11.76
C ALA A 137 -14.92 12.93 13.13
N VAL A 138 -14.57 11.65 13.32
CA VAL A 138 -13.91 11.16 14.55
C VAL A 138 -12.62 11.91 14.90
N HIS A 139 -11.87 12.37 13.90
CA HIS A 139 -10.64 13.16 14.10
C HIS A 139 -10.91 14.64 14.34
N MET A 140 -12.11 15.12 14.02
CA MET A 140 -12.55 16.52 14.24
C MET A 140 -13.21 16.72 15.60
N LEU A 141 -13.70 15.64 16.25
CA LEU A 141 -14.35 15.69 17.56
C LEU A 141 -13.46 16.21 18.70
N PRO A 142 -12.14 15.90 18.78
CA PRO A 142 -11.28 16.46 19.81
C PRO A 142 -11.13 17.99 19.73
N ALA A 143 -11.45 18.61 18.60
CA ALA A 143 -11.43 20.06 18.41
C ALA A 143 -12.79 20.73 18.69
N LEU A 144 -13.81 19.95 19.07
CA LEU A 144 -15.19 20.40 19.33
C LEU A 144 -15.61 20.22 20.80
N MET A 145 -14.72 19.75 21.67
CA MET A 145 -14.87 19.73 23.14
C MET A 145 -13.84 20.65 23.79
#